data_AF-A0A534ELA9-F1
#
_entry.id   AF-A0A534ELA9-F1
#
_cell.length_a   1.000
_cell.length_b   1.000
_cell.length_c   1.000
_cell.angle_alpha   90.00
_cell.angle_beta   90.00
_cell.angle_gamma   90.00
#
_symmetry.space_group_name_H-M   'P 1'
#
loop_
_entity.id
_entity.type
_entity.pdbx_description
1 polymer ?
#
loop_
_entity_poly.entity_id
_entity_poly.type
_entity_poly.pdbx_seq_one_letter_code
_entity_poly.pdbx_strand_id
1 'polypeptide(L)' 'EAREQFERAYLQQQLLLCNGKVGQLAKRVGMERTHLYRKLRSLGVDFRNISED' A
#
# COMPACT_ATOMS: atom_id res chain seq x y z
N GLU A 1 -15.00 -1.06 -9.91
CA GLU A 1 -14.68 0.30 -10.42
C GLU A 1 -14.52 1.36 -9.32
N ALA A 2 -15.56 1.87 -8.64
CA ALA A 2 -15.36 2.92 -7.61
C ALA A 2 -14.63 2.45 -6.33
N ARG A 3 -14.89 1.23 -5.85
CA ARG A 3 -14.23 0.67 -4.67
C ARG A 3 -12.73 0.46 -4.87
N GLU A 4 -12.31 -0.03 -6.03
CA GLU A 4 -10.89 -0.25 -6.33
C GLU A 4 -10.11 1.05 -6.44
N GLN A 5 -10.69 2.09 -7.05
CA GLN A 5 -10.04 3.40 -7.11
C GLN A 5 -9.87 4.01 -5.71
N PHE A 6 -10.91 3.91 -4.88
CA PHE A 6 -10.85 4.40 -3.50
C PHE A 6 -9.82 3.62 -2.67
N GLU A 7 -9.80 2.30 -2.81
CA GLU A 7 -8.88 1.43 -2.09
C GLU A 7 -7.43 1.64 -2.54
N ARG A 8 -7.20 1.84 -3.84
CA ARG A 8 -5.91 2.24 -4.40
C ARG A 8 -5.45 3.57 -3.82
N ALA A 9 -6.30 4.60 -3.87
CA ALA A 9 -5.97 5.93 -3.36
C ALA A 9 -5.68 5.89 -1.84
N TYR A 10 -6.49 5.14 -1.08
CA TYR A 10 -6.30 4.94 0.36
C TYR A 10 -4.95 4.28 0.66
N LEU A 11 -4.64 3.16 0.00
CA LEU A 11 -3.37 2.46 0.21
C LEU A 11 -2.18 3.30 -0.23
N GLN A 12 -2.30 4.03 -1.34
CA GLN A 12 -1.24 4.91 -1.83
C GLN A 12 -0.99 6.06 -0.85
N GLN A 13 -2.03 6.67 -0.30
CA GLN A 13 -1.90 7.71 0.72
C GLN A 13 -1.25 7.16 2.00
N GLN A 14 -1.67 5.97 2.47
CA GLN A 14 -1.06 5.39 3.67
C GLN A 14 0.37 4.94 3.45
N LEU A 15 0.70 4.50 2.23
CA LEU A 15 2.05 4.18 1.84
C LEU A 15 2.96 5.41 1.85
N LEU A 16 2.47 6.56 1.36
CA LEU A 16 3.14 7.86 1.48
C LEU A 16 3.37 8.26 2.94
N LEU A 17 2.35 8.12 3.80
CA LEU A 17 2.50 8.41 5.24
C LEU A 17 3.48 7.46 5.96
N CYS A 18 3.74 6.28 5.38
CA CYS A 18 4.70 5.32 5.89
C CYS A 18 6.06 5.41 5.18
N ASN A 19 6.35 6.43 4.36
CA ASN A 19 7.57 6.55 3.57
C ASN A 19 7.90 5.27 2.78
N GLY A 20 6.90 4.67 2.12
CA GLY A 20 7.10 3.44 1.35
C GLY A 20 7.30 2.18 2.20
N LYS A 21 7.28 2.29 3.53
CA LYS A 21 7.42 1.15 4.44
C LYS A 21 6.13 0.34 4.49
N VAL A 22 5.99 -0.58 3.55
CA VAL A 22 4.92 -1.60 3.51
C VAL A 22 4.79 -2.32 4.85
N GLY A 23 5.91 -2.53 5.56
CA GLY A 23 5.93 -3.16 6.87
C GLY A 23 5.27 -2.35 7.99
N GLN A 24 5.28 -1.01 7.90
CA GLN A 24 4.53 -0.12 8.81
C GLN A 24 3.09 0.01 8.35
N LEU A 25 2.87 0.12 7.04
CA LEU A 25 1.54 0.16 6.43
C LEU A 25 0.70 -1.04 6.89
N ALA A 26 1.23 -2.25 6.78
CA ALA A 26 0.58 -3.49 7.23
C ALA A 26 0.10 -3.42 8.69
N LYS A 27 0.94 -2.92 9.60
CA LYS A 27 0.58 -2.72 11.01
C LYS A 27 -0.50 -1.64 11.18
N ARG A 28 -0.44 -0.57 10.38
CA ARG A 28 -1.34 0.57 10.45
C ARG A 28 -2.74 0.27 9.91
N VAL A 29 -2.84 -0.43 8.78
CA VAL A 29 -4.11 -0.88 8.21
C VAL A 29 -4.61 -2.20 8.82
N GLY A 30 -3.86 -2.79 9.74
CA GLY A 30 -4.21 -4.08 10.35
C GLY A 30 -4.26 -5.23 9.36
N MET A 31 -3.49 -5.14 8.28
CA MET A 31 -3.48 -6.13 7.20
C MET A 31 -2.19 -6.94 7.23
N GLU A 32 -2.32 -8.26 7.07
CA GLU A 32 -1.20 -9.16 6.86
C GLU A 32 -0.32 -8.68 5.69
N ARG A 33 1.01 -8.65 5.90
CA ARG A 33 1.97 -8.18 4.88
C ARG A 33 1.80 -8.92 3.57
N THR A 34 1.65 -10.24 3.61
CA THR A 34 1.47 -11.09 2.42
C THR A 34 0.24 -10.70 1.62
N HIS A 35 -0.88 -10.39 2.30
CA HIS A 35 -2.11 -9.92 1.65
C HIS A 35 -1.94 -8.51 1.07
N LEU A 36 -1.28 -7.63 1.82
CA LEU A 36 -0.99 -6.27 1.39
C LEU A 36 -0.12 -6.28 0.12
N TYR A 37 0.91 -7.11 0.05
CA TYR A 37 1.74 -7.28 -1.15
C TYR A 37 0.94 -7.74 -2.37
N ARG A 38 0.06 -8.73 -2.20
CA ARG A 38 -0.81 -9.20 -3.29
C ARG A 38 -1.78 -8.11 -3.74
N LYS A 39 -2.37 -7.37 -2.78
CA LYS A 39 -3.32 -6.29 -3.08
C LYS A 39 -2.64 -5.09 -3.74
N LEU A 40 -1.48 -4.65 -3.26
CA LEU A 40 -0.68 -3.59 -3.90
C LEU A 40 -0.31 -3.99 -5.34
N ARG A 41 0.14 -5.23 -5.56
CA ARG A 41 0.47 -5.74 -6.90
C ARG A 41 -0.77 -5.82 -7.81
N SER A 42 -1.92 -6.26 -7.27
CA SER A 42 -3.19 -6.31 -8.00
C SER A 42 -3.73 -4.93 -8.37
N LEU A 43 -3.49 -3.92 -7.53
CA LEU A 43 -3.90 -2.54 -7.75
C LEU A 43 -2.88 -1.72 -8.55
N GLY A 44 -1.71 -2.30 -8.87
CA GLY A 44 -0.63 -1.61 -9.58
C GLY A 44 0.01 -0.49 -8.76
N VAL A 45 0.13 -0.67 -7.44
CA VAL A 45 0.78 0.29 -6.53
C VAL A 45 2.22 -0.15 -6.28
N ASP A 46 3.16 0.56 -6.89
CA ASP A 46 4.60 0.32 -6.71
C ASP A 46 5.12 0.97 -5.43
N PHE A 47 5.50 0.14 -4.47
CA PHE A 47 6.07 0.55 -3.19
C PHE A 47 7.61 0.50 -3.19
N ARG A 48 8.25 -0.10 -4.20
CA ARG A 48 9.72 -0.19 -4.31
C ARG A 48 10.37 1.17 -4.55
N ASN A 49 9.75 2.01 -5.39
CA ASN A 49 10.27 3.35 -5.70
C ASN A 49 10.14 4.35 -4.53
N ILE A 50 9.40 4.01 -3.47
CA ILE A 50 9.13 4.93 -2.35
C ILE A 50 10.09 4.66 -1.18
N SER A 51 10.79 3.52 -1.20
CA SER A 51 11.76 3.12 -0.16
C SER A 51 13.21 3.55 -0.44
N GLU A 52 13.47 4.23 -1.56
CA GLU A 52 14.78 4.78 -1.93
C GLU A 52 14.77 6.31 -1.83
N ASP A 53 14.76 6.82 -0.60
CA ASP A 53 15.34 8.12 -0.18
C ASP A 53 15.78 8.00 1.29
#